data_AF-A0A7C5S012-F1
#
_entry.id   AF-A0A7C5S012-F1
#
_cell.length_a   1.000
_cell.length_b   1.000
_cell.length_c   1.000
_cell.angle_alpha   90.00
_cell.angle_beta   90.00
_cell.angle_gamma   90.00
#
_symmetry.space_group_name_H-M   'P 1'
#
loop_
_entity.id
_entity.type
_entity.pdbx_description
1 polymer ?
#
loop_
_entity_poly.entity_id
_entity_poly.type
_entity_poly.pdbx_seq_one_letter_code
_entity_poly.pdbx_strand_id
1 'polypeptide(L)'
;MAKLRVRDINNFLKQTKEAAVDIKGNQRDEIDRRIQTLKSLLAKFRSTRRGILSFNNRKTELVNRSTNTIYKLLTEIEISILEIGGNLAEIKNRVPLEFSKHIDYIRDLIKCLESFKVKLFDKHIDTLRKLYSDFEDIESEKHKYEPSVLRNLEEEISREMAAIEQILHPEKTILVNIRERFD
;
A
#
# COMPACT_ATOMS: atom_id res chain seq x y z
N MET A 1 6.77 11.86 -15.38
CA MET A 1 7.92 11.20 -14.73
C MET A 1 7.97 9.73 -15.14
N ALA A 2 9.10 9.25 -15.68
CA ALA A 2 9.28 7.84 -16.00
C ALA A 2 9.42 7.02 -14.70
N LYS A 3 8.75 5.87 -14.59
CA LYS A 3 8.89 4.96 -13.43
C LYS A 3 10.29 4.36 -13.40
N LEU A 4 11.03 4.60 -12.32
CA LEU A 4 12.37 4.05 -12.11
C LEU A 4 12.28 2.51 -12.03
N ARG A 5 12.92 1.78 -12.95
CA ARG A 5 12.90 0.30 -12.90
C ARG A 5 14.08 -0.21 -12.10
N VAL A 6 13.86 -1.23 -11.27
CA VAL A 6 14.92 -1.91 -10.50
C VAL A 6 16.06 -2.40 -11.40
N ARG A 7 15.74 -2.77 -12.65
CA ARG A 7 16.73 -3.15 -13.66
C ARG A 7 17.67 -1.99 -14.00
N ASP A 8 17.14 -0.79 -14.17
CA ASP A 8 17.89 0.40 -14.57
C ASP A 8 18.87 0.79 -13.45
N ILE A 9 18.45 0.66 -12.20
CA ILE A 9 19.30 0.96 -11.03
C ILE A 9 20.41 -0.10 -10.87
N ASN A 10 20.11 -1.38 -11.10
CA ASN A 10 21.13 -2.44 -11.08
C ASN A 10 22.15 -2.26 -12.23
N ASN A 11 21.69 -1.85 -13.42
CA ASN A 11 22.56 -1.53 -14.54
C ASN A 11 23.45 -0.32 -14.22
N PHE A 12 22.88 0.73 -13.64
CA PHE A 12 23.62 1.90 -13.18
C PHE A 12 24.71 1.53 -12.16
N LEU A 13 24.38 0.70 -11.17
CA LEU A 13 25.35 0.20 -10.19
C LEU A 13 26.50 -0.58 -10.84
N LYS A 14 26.22 -1.38 -11.86
CA LYS A 14 27.23 -2.11 -12.62
C LYS A 14 28.14 -1.15 -13.41
N GLN A 15 27.55 -0.22 -14.15
CA GLN A 15 28.26 0.78 -14.94
C GLN A 15 29.12 1.71 -14.05
N THR A 16 28.58 2.12 -12.91
CA THR A 16 29.31 2.93 -11.91
C THR A 16 30.57 2.22 -11.43
N LYS A 17 30.48 0.91 -11.16
CA LYS A 17 31.64 0.12 -10.73
C LYS A 17 32.71 0.01 -11.81
N GLU A 18 32.32 -0.06 -13.07
CA GLU A 18 33.23 -0.07 -14.23
C GLU A 18 33.87 1.31 -14.44
N ALA A 19 33.09 2.39 -14.33
CA ALA A 19 33.57 3.77 -14.50
C ALA A 19 34.46 4.27 -13.35
N ALA A 20 34.27 3.76 -12.13
CA ALA A 20 35.03 4.19 -10.95
C ALA A 20 36.45 3.58 -10.86
N VAL A 21 36.85 2.70 -11.80
CA VAL A 21 38.16 2.02 -11.77
C VAL A 21 39.33 3.01 -11.76
N ASP A 22 39.22 4.08 -12.54
CA ASP A 22 40.28 5.09 -12.71
C ASP A 22 40.20 6.25 -11.71
N ILE A 23 39.16 6.29 -10.88
CA ILE A 23 38.98 7.31 -9.85
C ILE A 23 39.79 6.93 -8.61
N LYS A 24 40.55 7.88 -8.07
CA LYS A 24 41.42 7.69 -6.90
C LYS A 24 41.10 8.71 -5.80
N GLY A 25 41.44 8.36 -4.55
CA GLY A 25 41.30 9.24 -3.40
C GLY A 25 39.84 9.55 -3.05
N ASN A 26 39.61 10.74 -2.48
CA ASN A 26 38.35 11.14 -1.85
C ASN A 26 37.10 10.97 -2.73
N GLN A 27 37.23 11.09 -4.07
CA GLN A 27 36.11 10.89 -4.99
C GLN A 27 35.65 9.42 -5.05
N ARG A 28 36.59 8.48 -4.96
CA ARG A 28 36.29 7.04 -4.93
C ARG A 28 35.58 6.66 -3.63
N ASP A 29 36.09 7.15 -2.51
CA ASP A 29 35.48 6.89 -1.19
C ASP A 29 34.04 7.41 -1.10
N GLU A 30 33.77 8.58 -1.69
CA GLU A 30 32.43 9.16 -1.77
C GLU A 30 31.50 8.35 -2.70
N ILE A 31 32.00 7.91 -3.87
CA ILE A 31 31.25 7.00 -4.75
C ILE A 31 30.90 5.71 -4.02
N ASP A 32 31.87 5.08 -3.34
CA ASP A 32 31.65 3.83 -2.61
C ASP A 32 30.63 4.01 -1.48
N ARG A 33 30.72 5.11 -0.71
CA ARG A 33 29.71 5.46 0.30
C ARG A 33 28.32 5.59 -0.31
N ARG A 34 28.18 6.32 -1.41
CA ARG A 34 26.89 6.52 -2.09
C ARG A 34 26.35 5.24 -2.71
N ILE A 35 27.20 4.36 -3.24
CA ILE A 35 26.81 3.03 -3.70
C ILE A 35 26.22 2.21 -2.55
N GLN A 36 26.80 2.27 -1.34
CA GLN A 36 26.25 1.59 -0.18
C GLN A 36 24.89 2.17 0.23
N THR A 37 24.75 3.51 0.21
CA THR A 37 23.46 4.19 0.42
C THR A 37 22.43 3.71 -0.61
N LEU A 38 22.77 3.67 -1.89
CA LEU A 38 21.89 3.24 -2.98
C LEU A 38 21.45 1.77 -2.81
N LYS A 39 22.37 0.88 -2.40
CA LYS A 39 22.04 -0.53 -2.07
C LYS A 39 21.06 -0.63 -0.91
N SER A 40 21.25 0.18 0.14
CA SER A 40 20.34 0.24 1.29
C SER A 40 18.95 0.74 0.89
N LEU A 41 18.88 1.83 0.12
CA LEU A 41 17.63 2.38 -0.41
C LEU A 41 16.90 1.38 -1.31
N LEU A 42 17.63 0.66 -2.18
CA LEU A 42 17.06 -0.42 -3.00
C LEU A 42 16.48 -1.57 -2.18
N ALA A 43 17.19 -1.99 -1.12
CA ALA A 43 16.69 -3.02 -0.21
C ALA A 43 15.40 -2.57 0.48
N LYS A 44 15.37 -1.33 0.97
CA LYS A 44 14.18 -0.69 1.57
C LYS A 44 13.03 -0.61 0.56
N PHE A 45 13.28 -0.12 -0.66
CA PHE A 45 12.29 -0.06 -1.73
C PHE A 45 11.67 -1.44 -2.05
N ARG A 46 12.49 -2.49 -2.20
CA ARG A 46 12.01 -3.86 -2.42
C ARG A 46 11.17 -4.38 -1.24
N SER A 47 11.60 -4.10 -0.01
CA SER A 47 10.87 -4.48 1.19
C SER A 47 9.51 -3.78 1.26
N THR A 48 9.49 -2.45 1.12
CA THR A 48 8.27 -1.63 1.11
C THR A 48 7.31 -2.07 0.02
N ARG A 49 7.80 -2.29 -1.22
CA ARG A 49 6.96 -2.76 -2.32
C ARG A 49 6.32 -4.12 -2.03
N ARG A 50 7.06 -5.06 -1.45
CA ARG A 50 6.51 -6.35 -1.00
C ARG A 50 5.48 -6.17 0.12
N GLY A 51 5.75 -5.28 1.07
CA GLY A 51 4.82 -4.93 2.14
C GLY A 51 3.48 -4.41 1.61
N ILE A 52 3.52 -3.48 0.66
CA ILE A 52 2.31 -2.93 0.01
C ILE A 52 1.52 -4.01 -0.72
N LEU A 53 2.21 -4.89 -1.46
CA LEU A 53 1.55 -6.00 -2.14
C LEU A 53 0.88 -6.95 -1.13
N SER A 54 1.60 -7.33 -0.08
CA SER A 54 1.08 -8.18 0.99
C SER A 54 -0.13 -7.55 1.69
N PHE A 55 -0.06 -6.24 1.98
CA PHE A 55 -1.16 -5.47 2.55
C PHE A 55 -2.41 -5.48 1.65
N ASN A 56 -2.26 -5.23 0.35
CA ASN A 56 -3.36 -5.28 -0.60
C ASN A 56 -3.97 -6.68 -0.75
N ASN A 57 -3.13 -7.72 -0.73
CA ASN A 57 -3.58 -9.10 -0.74
C ASN A 57 -4.40 -9.42 0.53
N ARG A 58 -3.91 -9.03 1.72
CA ARG A 58 -4.65 -9.18 2.99
C ARG A 58 -6.01 -8.47 2.93
N LYS A 59 -6.09 -7.25 2.40
CA LYS A 59 -7.36 -6.53 2.21
C LYS A 59 -8.34 -7.32 1.35
N THR A 60 -7.86 -7.84 0.22
CA THR A 60 -8.68 -8.59 -0.73
C THR A 60 -9.16 -9.91 -0.13
N GLU A 61 -8.27 -10.61 0.56
CA GLU A 61 -8.58 -11.85 1.26
C GLU A 61 -9.63 -11.64 2.35
N LEU A 62 -9.47 -10.59 3.17
CA LEU A 62 -10.43 -10.27 4.22
C LEU A 62 -11.81 -10.00 3.63
N VAL A 63 -11.91 -9.16 2.59
CA VAL A 63 -13.18 -8.89 1.89
C VAL A 63 -13.81 -10.16 1.35
N ASN A 64 -13.03 -11.03 0.69
CA ASN A 64 -13.57 -12.26 0.13
C ASN A 64 -14.10 -13.21 1.23
N ARG A 65 -13.35 -13.37 2.32
CA ARG A 65 -13.74 -14.21 3.45
C ARG A 65 -14.96 -13.64 4.17
N SER A 66 -14.98 -12.34 4.44
CA SER A 66 -16.08 -11.67 5.14
C SER A 66 -17.35 -11.69 4.29
N THR A 67 -17.25 -11.52 2.97
CA THR A 67 -18.40 -11.56 2.04
C THR A 67 -19.19 -12.85 2.18
N ASN A 68 -18.51 -14.01 2.22
CA ASN A 68 -19.18 -15.30 2.41
C ASN A 68 -19.86 -15.42 3.79
N THR A 69 -19.23 -14.90 4.84
CA THR A 69 -19.80 -14.88 6.19
C THR A 69 -21.04 -13.98 6.22
N ILE A 70 -20.96 -12.80 5.63
CA ILE A 70 -22.06 -11.83 5.58
C ILE A 70 -23.24 -12.41 4.80
N TYR A 71 -23.03 -13.05 3.64
CA TYR A 71 -24.13 -13.67 2.90
C TYR A 71 -24.88 -14.72 3.72
N LYS A 72 -24.16 -15.57 4.48
CA LYS A 72 -24.78 -16.54 5.38
C LYS A 72 -25.58 -15.85 6.48
N LEU A 73 -25.00 -14.82 7.11
CA LEU A 73 -25.68 -14.04 8.14
C LEU A 73 -26.93 -13.35 7.58
N LEU A 74 -26.87 -12.78 6.38
CA LEU A 74 -28.01 -12.12 5.75
C LEU A 74 -29.18 -13.09 5.57
N THR A 75 -28.94 -14.31 5.09
CA THR A 75 -30.00 -15.32 4.98
C THR A 75 -30.62 -15.65 6.34
N GLU A 76 -29.81 -15.82 7.38
CA GLU A 76 -30.30 -16.08 8.75
C GLU A 76 -31.10 -14.88 9.31
N ILE A 77 -30.64 -13.67 9.05
CA ILE A 77 -31.29 -12.42 9.46
C ILE A 77 -32.62 -12.23 8.73
N GLU A 78 -32.67 -12.46 7.42
CA GLU A 78 -33.89 -12.33 6.61
C GLU A 78 -34.99 -13.27 7.13
N ILE A 79 -34.65 -14.52 7.41
CA ILE A 79 -35.57 -15.50 8.01
C ILE A 79 -36.06 -14.98 9.37
N SER A 80 -35.15 -14.55 10.23
CA SER A 80 -35.46 -14.04 11.57
C SER A 80 -36.37 -12.80 11.54
N ILE A 81 -36.19 -11.90 10.57
CA ILE A 81 -37.04 -10.72 10.39
C ILE A 81 -38.46 -11.12 9.96
N LEU A 82 -38.58 -12.06 9.04
CA LEU A 82 -39.89 -12.57 8.62
C LEU A 82 -40.64 -13.24 9.78
N GLU A 83 -39.94 -14.00 10.62
CA GLU A 83 -40.52 -14.68 11.79
C GLU A 83 -41.10 -13.71 12.82
N ILE A 84 -40.50 -12.52 12.98
CA ILE A 84 -41.00 -11.47 13.89
C ILE A 84 -41.99 -10.50 13.21
N GLY A 85 -42.37 -10.74 11.95
CA GLY A 85 -43.28 -9.90 11.19
C GLY A 85 -42.69 -8.55 10.75
N GLY A 86 -41.36 -8.45 10.66
CA GLY A 86 -40.64 -7.23 10.25
C GLY A 86 -40.55 -7.03 8.73
N ASN A 87 -39.97 -5.91 8.32
CA ASN A 87 -39.83 -5.52 6.91
C ASN A 87 -38.38 -5.73 6.41
N LEU A 88 -38.22 -6.53 5.36
CA LEU A 88 -36.92 -6.81 4.73
C LEU A 88 -36.34 -5.62 3.95
N ALA A 89 -37.14 -4.60 3.62
CA ALA A 89 -36.69 -3.45 2.83
C ALA A 89 -35.56 -2.64 3.51
N GLU A 90 -35.38 -2.79 4.81
CA GLU A 90 -34.35 -2.12 5.59
C GLU A 90 -32.96 -2.78 5.46
N ILE A 91 -32.87 -3.97 4.86
CA ILE A 91 -31.62 -4.70 4.65
C ILE A 91 -31.14 -4.56 3.20
N LYS A 92 -29.91 -4.07 3.04
CA LYS A 92 -29.22 -4.04 1.76
C LYS A 92 -28.69 -5.45 1.45
N ASN A 93 -29.28 -6.17 0.51
CA ASN A 93 -28.86 -7.55 0.20
C ASN A 93 -27.60 -7.66 -0.67
N ARG A 94 -27.11 -6.53 -1.20
CA ARG A 94 -25.90 -6.48 -2.03
C ARG A 94 -24.69 -6.09 -1.20
N VAL A 95 -23.83 -7.07 -0.93
CA VAL A 95 -22.54 -6.86 -0.24
C VAL A 95 -21.53 -6.22 -1.21
N PRO A 96 -20.95 -5.05 -0.89
CA PRO A 96 -19.95 -4.42 -1.75
C PRO A 96 -18.59 -5.12 -1.67
N LEU A 97 -17.83 -5.16 -2.77
CA LEU A 97 -16.50 -5.78 -2.81
C LEU A 97 -15.35 -4.78 -2.60
N GLU A 98 -15.66 -3.48 -2.57
CA GLU A 98 -14.67 -2.45 -2.27
C GLU A 98 -14.45 -2.37 -0.75
N PHE A 99 -13.20 -2.45 -0.30
CA PHE A 99 -12.84 -2.55 1.13
C PHE A 99 -13.50 -1.47 2.02
N SER A 100 -13.41 -0.19 1.63
CA SER A 100 -14.03 0.92 2.37
C SER A 100 -15.55 0.78 2.47
N LYS A 101 -16.21 0.52 1.35
CA LYS A 101 -17.66 0.30 1.30
C LYS A 101 -18.08 -0.94 2.08
N HIS A 102 -17.22 -1.95 2.15
CA HIS A 102 -17.45 -3.18 2.92
C HIS A 102 -17.48 -2.90 4.42
N ILE A 103 -16.58 -2.06 4.92
CA ILE A 103 -16.58 -1.58 6.31
C ILE A 103 -17.87 -0.83 6.62
N ASP A 104 -18.23 0.13 5.78
CA ASP A 104 -19.45 0.93 5.96
C ASP A 104 -20.70 0.04 5.91
N TYR A 105 -20.72 -0.95 5.02
CA TYR A 105 -21.79 -1.93 4.94
C TYR A 105 -21.96 -2.73 6.24
N ILE A 106 -20.86 -3.24 6.82
CA ILE A 106 -20.90 -3.97 8.10
C ILE A 106 -21.42 -3.05 9.21
N ARG A 107 -20.94 -1.80 9.26
CA ARG A 107 -21.37 -0.81 10.26
C ARG A 107 -22.87 -0.48 10.14
N ASP A 108 -23.36 -0.29 8.92
CA ASP A 108 -24.77 -0.04 8.64
C ASP A 108 -25.63 -1.26 9.03
N LEU A 109 -25.16 -2.48 8.73
CA LEU A 109 -25.87 -3.71 9.07
C LEU A 109 -25.96 -3.90 10.60
N ILE A 110 -24.89 -3.65 11.34
CA ILE A 110 -24.92 -3.67 12.82
C ILE A 110 -25.97 -2.69 13.36
N LYS A 111 -25.95 -1.44 12.90
CA LYS A 111 -26.91 -0.40 13.32
C LYS A 111 -28.36 -0.80 13.01
N CYS A 112 -28.58 -1.38 11.83
CA CYS A 112 -29.89 -1.89 11.42
C CYS A 112 -30.36 -2.96 12.40
N LEU A 113 -29.54 -3.98 12.68
CA LEU A 113 -29.87 -5.06 13.62
C LEU A 113 -30.12 -4.56 15.05
N GLU A 114 -29.32 -3.61 15.53
CA GLU A 114 -29.49 -2.98 16.85
C GLU A 114 -30.82 -2.22 16.96
N SER A 115 -31.32 -1.67 15.85
CA SER A 115 -32.57 -0.90 15.84
C SER A 115 -33.83 -1.75 16.10
N PHE A 116 -33.80 -3.04 15.74
CA PHE A 116 -34.91 -3.96 16.01
C PHE A 116 -35.06 -4.27 17.51
N LYS A 117 -34.00 -4.06 18.32
CA LYS A 117 -33.98 -4.36 19.76
C LYS A 117 -34.41 -5.79 20.11
N VAL A 118 -34.06 -6.77 19.26
CA VAL A 118 -34.40 -8.20 19.43
C VAL A 118 -33.14 -8.99 19.80
N LYS A 119 -33.19 -9.72 20.93
CA LYS A 119 -32.07 -10.56 21.41
C LYS A 119 -31.58 -11.61 20.41
N LEU A 120 -32.46 -12.09 19.53
CA LEU A 120 -32.11 -13.04 18.47
C LEU A 120 -30.96 -12.53 17.60
N PHE A 121 -30.83 -11.21 17.42
CA PHE A 121 -29.79 -10.61 16.60
C PHE A 121 -28.43 -10.46 17.30
N ASP A 122 -28.35 -10.64 18.62
CA ASP A 122 -27.11 -10.43 19.39
C ASP A 122 -25.94 -11.26 18.83
N LYS A 123 -26.20 -12.53 18.48
CA LYS A 123 -25.19 -13.42 17.89
C LYS A 123 -24.69 -12.94 16.52
N HIS A 124 -25.58 -12.41 15.69
CA HIS A 124 -25.22 -11.88 14.37
C HIS A 124 -24.43 -10.58 14.52
N ILE A 125 -24.86 -9.70 15.42
CA ILE A 125 -24.18 -8.46 15.78
C ILE A 125 -22.75 -8.75 16.27
N ASP A 126 -22.57 -9.72 17.17
CA ASP A 126 -21.24 -10.10 17.67
C ASP A 126 -20.32 -10.62 16.56
N THR A 127 -20.87 -11.38 15.62
CA THR A 127 -20.12 -11.87 14.46
C THR A 127 -19.71 -10.72 13.54
N LEU A 128 -20.62 -9.78 13.27
CA LEU A 128 -20.35 -8.59 12.47
C LEU A 128 -19.33 -7.66 13.15
N ARG A 129 -19.39 -7.52 14.48
CA ARG A 129 -18.41 -6.74 15.26
C ARG A 129 -17.02 -7.34 15.21
N LYS A 130 -16.89 -8.68 15.27
CA LYS A 130 -15.62 -9.37 15.07
C LYS A 130 -15.04 -9.09 13.68
N LEU A 131 -15.86 -9.22 12.64
CA LEU A 131 -15.44 -8.87 11.28
C LEU A 131 -15.00 -7.42 11.22
N TYR A 132 -15.80 -6.49 11.76
CA TYR A 132 -15.48 -5.07 11.78
C TYR A 132 -14.13 -4.77 12.47
N SER A 133 -13.83 -5.43 13.60
CA SER A 133 -12.53 -5.34 14.27
C SER A 133 -11.37 -5.78 13.37
N ASP A 134 -11.52 -6.90 12.63
CA ASP A 134 -10.49 -7.36 11.69
C ASP A 134 -10.21 -6.32 10.59
N PHE A 135 -11.24 -5.58 10.16
CA PHE A 135 -11.10 -4.49 9.19
C PHE A 135 -10.38 -3.27 9.79
N GLU A 136 -10.71 -2.88 11.03
CA GLU A 136 -10.06 -1.78 11.73
C GLU A 136 -8.57 -2.03 11.96
N ASP A 137 -8.20 -3.27 12.29
CA ASP A 137 -6.80 -3.69 12.44
C ASP A 137 -6.01 -3.43 11.14
N ILE A 138 -6.58 -3.79 9.99
CA ILE A 138 -5.94 -3.52 8.69
C ILE A 138 -5.91 -2.02 8.37
N GLU A 139 -6.97 -1.26 8.65
CA GLU A 139 -6.97 0.20 8.43
C GLU A 139 -5.90 0.91 9.28
N SER A 140 -5.64 0.43 10.49
CA SER A 140 -4.61 1.00 11.37
C SER A 140 -3.21 0.97 10.74
N GLU A 141 -2.94 0.00 9.87
CA GLU A 141 -1.65 -0.18 9.19
C GLU A 141 -1.54 0.62 7.87
N LYS A 142 -2.63 1.23 7.37
CA LYS A 142 -2.73 1.84 6.03
C LYS A 142 -1.62 2.86 5.73
N HIS A 143 -1.29 3.71 6.70
CA HIS A 143 -0.28 4.76 6.58
C HIS A 143 1.11 4.21 6.23
N LYS A 144 1.44 2.97 6.63
CA LYS A 144 2.74 2.33 6.34
C LYS A 144 2.89 1.91 4.88
N TYR A 145 1.77 1.81 4.16
CA TYR A 145 1.69 1.21 2.83
C TYR A 145 1.12 2.18 1.79
N GLU A 146 1.20 3.49 2.07
CA GLU A 146 0.76 4.51 1.12
C GLU A 146 1.65 4.59 -0.12
N PRO A 147 1.09 4.90 -1.30
CA PRO A 147 1.87 5.11 -2.53
C PRO A 147 2.91 6.24 -2.44
N SER A 148 2.74 7.18 -1.51
CA SER A 148 3.70 8.25 -1.20
C SER A 148 5.04 7.68 -0.70
N VAL A 149 5.01 6.60 0.09
CA VAL A 149 6.22 5.99 0.66
C VAL A 149 7.14 5.44 -0.43
N LEU A 150 6.58 4.79 -1.47
CA LEU A 150 7.38 4.32 -2.60
C LEU A 150 7.93 5.47 -3.44
N ARG A 151 7.12 6.52 -3.66
CA ARG A 151 7.56 7.69 -4.43
C ARG A 151 8.75 8.39 -3.76
N ASN A 152 8.70 8.59 -2.45
CA ASN A 152 9.81 9.19 -1.70
C ASN A 152 11.11 8.35 -1.84
N LEU A 153 10.99 7.02 -1.79
CA LEU A 153 12.15 6.13 -1.99
C LEU A 153 12.68 6.18 -3.44
N GLU A 154 11.79 6.28 -4.45
CA GLU A 154 12.21 6.45 -5.85
C GLU A 154 12.95 7.78 -6.05
N GLU A 155 12.50 8.85 -5.41
CA GLU A 155 13.15 10.17 -5.44
C GLU A 155 14.51 10.16 -4.72
N GLU A 156 14.61 9.52 -3.56
CA GLU A 156 15.89 9.34 -2.85
C GLU A 156 16.89 8.55 -3.69
N ILE A 157 16.46 7.44 -4.30
CA ILE A 157 17.29 6.63 -5.20
C ILE A 157 17.76 7.47 -6.40
N SER A 158 16.85 8.23 -7.01
CA SER A 158 17.18 9.09 -8.16
C SER A 158 18.18 10.17 -7.79
N ARG A 159 18.04 10.78 -6.61
CA ARG A 159 19.00 11.77 -6.08
C ARG A 159 20.38 11.18 -5.87
N GLU A 160 20.48 9.99 -5.27
CA GLU A 160 21.78 9.32 -5.08
C GLU A 160 22.43 8.90 -6.40
N MET A 161 21.64 8.42 -7.37
CA MET A 161 22.14 8.13 -8.72
C MET A 161 22.70 9.39 -9.39
N ALA A 162 21.96 10.51 -9.34
CA ALA A 162 22.40 11.78 -9.90
C ALA A 162 23.70 12.26 -9.24
N ALA A 163 23.83 12.15 -7.91
CA ALA A 163 25.05 12.55 -7.21
C ALA A 163 26.27 11.69 -7.61
N ILE A 164 26.10 10.39 -7.78
CA ILE A 164 27.17 9.50 -8.29
C ILE A 164 27.54 9.91 -9.72
N GLU A 165 26.54 10.16 -10.57
CA GLU A 165 26.77 10.55 -11.96
C GLU A 165 27.50 11.90 -12.07
N GLN A 166 27.24 12.85 -11.17
CA GLN A 166 27.97 14.12 -11.10
C GLN A 166 29.46 13.93 -10.76
N ILE A 167 29.80 12.96 -9.92
CA ILE A 167 31.19 12.64 -9.57
C ILE A 167 31.88 11.93 -10.75
N LEU A 168 31.17 11.00 -11.41
CA LEU A 168 31.70 10.26 -12.56
C LEU A 168 31.85 11.12 -13.83
N HIS A 169 30.92 12.05 -14.03
CA HIS A 169 30.78 12.86 -15.24
C HIS A 169 30.56 14.35 -14.90
N PRO A 170 31.52 15.02 -14.24
CA PRO A 170 31.39 16.44 -13.91
C PRO A 170 31.16 17.31 -15.16
N GLU A 171 31.71 16.90 -16.31
CA GLU A 171 31.55 17.56 -17.61
C GLU A 171 30.10 17.59 -18.13
N LYS A 172 29.33 16.52 -17.85
CA LYS A 172 27.91 16.46 -18.23
C LYS A 172 27.03 17.31 -17.30
N THR A 173 27.49 17.53 -16.07
CA THR A 173 26.77 18.28 -15.04
C THR A 173 26.75 19.78 -15.33
N ILE A 174 27.81 20.33 -15.93
CA ILE A 174 27.90 21.74 -16.31
C ILE A 174 26.91 22.08 -17.43
N LEU A 175 26.64 21.16 -18.35
CA LEU A 175 25.74 21.37 -19.49
C LEU A 175 24.25 21.45 -19.09
N VAL A 176 23.82 20.77 -18.03
CA VAL A 176 22.41 20.81 -17.57
C VAL A 176 22.09 22.13 -16.86
N ASN A 177 23.01 22.64 -16.03
CA ASN A 177 22.85 23.93 -15.35
C ASN A 177 22.88 25.15 -16.29
N ILE A 178 23.46 25.02 -17.48
CA ILE A 178 23.39 26.07 -18.51
C ILE A 178 22.03 26.01 -19.20
N ARG A 179 21.49 24.81 -19.50
CA ARG A 179 20.22 24.68 -20.22
C ARG A 179 19.00 25.16 -19.42
N GLU A 180 18.97 24.95 -18.10
CA GLU A 180 17.89 25.46 -17.21
C GLU A 180 17.92 26.97 -16.97
N ARG A 181 18.99 27.69 -17.39
CA ARG A 181 19.06 29.16 -17.29
C ARG A 181 18.62 29.90 -18.56
N PHE A 182 18.36 29.16 -19.64
CA PHE A 182 17.99 29.71 -20.94
C PHE A 182 16.60 29.25 -21.43
N ASP A 183 15.88 28.45 -20.62
CA ASP A 183 14.43 28.26 -20.70
C ASP A 183 13.75 29.12 -19.61
#